data_AF-A0A168NQB5-F1
#
_entry.id   AF-A0A168NQB5-F1
#
_cell.length_a   1.000
_cell.length_b   1.000
_cell.length_c   1.000
_cell.angle_alpha   90.00
_cell.angle_beta   90.00
_cell.angle_gamma   90.00
#
_symmetry.space_group_name_H-M   'P 1'
#
loop_
_entity.id
_entity.type
_entity.pdbx_description
1 polymer ?
#
loop_
_entity_poly.entity_id
_entity_poly.type
_entity_poly.pdbx_seq_one_letter_code
_entity_poly.pdbx_strand_id
1 'polypeptide(L)'
;MNKIISWQRILIGVFIAGMMMGENKSYASMSLTQCSYAGMTINTCYQQQQYYARDTNTKNIATALKTKQPTKQVTKPTPKKVTTQATSKVKGPFIAVLAPSQAQVIRTVKVVATGYTAGYESTGKRPSHPEYGITYSGVKVKRDKNKISTIAADPKVFPLGSILYIPGYGYGVVADTGSAIKGRKIDLYFATTKQVYKEWGKKSVEVQVIRRGNGKCSEKMLRSLGKAIETYKSLPSFVLEKSI
;
A
#
# COMPACT_ATOMS: atom_id res chain seq x y z
N MET A 1 -11.62 77.40 26.21
CA MET A 1 -12.29 76.79 27.38
C MET A 1 -11.66 75.42 27.63
N ASN A 2 -11.09 75.28 28.83
CA ASN A 2 -10.62 74.11 29.61
C ASN A 2 -10.07 72.88 28.85
N LYS A 3 -8.77 72.63 28.79
CA LYS A 3 -7.71 72.37 29.81
C LYS A 3 -7.60 70.90 30.27
N ILE A 4 -6.47 70.27 29.87
CA ILE A 4 -5.45 69.52 30.66
C ILE A 4 -5.98 68.29 31.47
N ILE A 5 -5.39 67.07 31.55
CA ILE A 5 -4.09 66.67 32.13
C ILE A 5 -3.82 65.16 31.92
N SER A 6 -2.56 64.87 31.55
CA SER A 6 -1.82 63.60 31.60
C SER A 6 -1.28 63.34 33.01
N TRP A 7 -1.31 62.11 33.55
CA TRP A 7 -0.30 61.53 34.49
C TRP A 7 -0.45 59.98 34.51
N GLN A 8 0.45 59.17 33.94
CA GLN A 8 1.68 58.59 34.55
C GLN A 8 1.49 58.04 35.98
N ARG A 9 1.39 56.71 36.17
CA ARG A 9 2.45 55.69 36.45
C ARG A 9 2.65 55.43 37.96
N ILE A 10 3.04 54.17 38.29
CA ILE A 10 3.88 53.71 39.45
C ILE A 10 3.11 53.44 40.78
N LEU A 11 3.22 52.33 41.55
CA LEU A 11 4.14 51.17 41.66
C LEU A 11 3.59 50.05 42.61
N ILE A 12 4.07 48.81 42.36
CA ILE A 12 4.58 47.75 43.29
C ILE A 12 3.64 46.92 44.18
N GLY A 13 3.75 45.58 44.02
CA GLY A 13 3.45 44.58 45.06
C GLY A 13 3.60 43.13 44.58
N VAL A 14 4.84 42.61 44.56
CA VAL A 14 5.28 41.24 44.21
C VAL A 14 4.95 40.23 45.33
N PHE A 15 4.70 38.94 44.98
CA PHE A 15 4.89 37.64 45.71
C PHE A 15 3.72 36.68 45.32
N ILE A 16 3.82 35.42 44.84
CA ILE A 16 4.77 34.31 44.97
C ILE A 16 4.76 33.40 43.73
N ALA A 17 5.95 32.84 43.48
CA ALA A 17 6.39 31.72 42.66
C ALA A 17 5.41 30.63 42.18
N GLY A 18 5.65 30.21 40.93
CA GLY A 18 6.05 28.83 40.66
C GLY A 18 4.99 27.89 40.08
N MET A 19 4.78 27.92 38.76
CA MET A 19 4.35 26.71 38.05
C MET A 19 4.68 26.76 36.55
N MET A 20 5.70 25.98 36.20
CA MET A 20 5.87 25.19 34.97
C MET A 20 5.52 25.85 33.64
N MET A 21 6.55 26.02 32.82
CA MET A 21 6.47 26.15 31.36
C MET A 21 5.49 25.12 30.78
N GLY A 22 4.27 25.56 30.49
CA GLY A 22 3.30 24.83 29.69
C GLY A 22 3.58 25.06 28.21
N GLU A 23 4.75 24.65 27.72
CA GLU A 23 4.94 24.48 26.27
C GLU A 23 4.17 23.24 25.80
N ASN A 24 2.85 23.36 25.65
CA ASN A 24 2.12 22.46 24.77
C ASN A 24 2.34 22.91 23.32
N LYS A 25 3.58 22.87 22.85
CA LYS A 25 3.86 22.90 21.43
C LYS A 25 3.41 21.55 20.87
N SER A 26 2.31 21.57 20.12
CA SER A 26 1.87 20.43 19.35
C SER A 26 2.86 20.23 18.18
N TYR A 27 3.88 19.40 18.41
CA TYR A 27 4.92 19.11 17.41
C TYR A 27 4.45 18.17 16.28
N ALA A 28 3.18 17.75 16.29
CA ALA A 28 2.62 16.80 15.33
C ALA A 28 2.51 17.35 13.89
N SER A 29 2.60 18.68 13.71
CA SER A 29 2.46 19.35 12.40
C SER A 29 3.65 20.22 12.02
N MET A 30 4.84 19.97 12.58
CA MET A 30 6.03 20.78 12.30
C MET A 30 6.51 20.55 10.85
N SER A 31 6.57 21.60 10.03
CA SER A 31 6.99 21.51 8.62
C SER A 31 8.51 21.33 8.51
N LEU A 32 9.00 20.77 7.40
CA LEU A 32 10.44 20.57 7.14
C LEU A 32 11.25 21.88 7.29
N THR A 33 10.62 23.04 7.03
CA THR A 33 11.20 24.37 7.19
C THR A 33 11.49 24.77 8.65
N GLN A 34 10.82 24.18 9.65
CA GLN A 34 11.07 24.45 11.07
C GLN A 34 12.22 23.61 11.65
N CYS A 35 12.57 22.48 11.03
CA CYS A 35 13.64 21.61 11.53
C CYS A 35 15.05 22.19 11.34
N SER A 36 15.23 23.08 10.36
CA SER A 36 16.48 23.82 10.16
C SER A 36 16.76 24.85 11.26
N TYR A 37 15.73 25.35 11.95
CA TYR A 37 15.87 26.40 12.97
C TYR A 37 16.28 25.82 14.34
N ALA A 38 16.11 24.50 14.54
CA ALA A 38 16.43 23.78 15.78
C ALA A 38 17.80 23.07 15.75
N GLY A 39 18.61 23.26 14.69
CA GLY A 39 19.96 22.69 14.58
C GLY A 39 20.02 21.16 14.44
N MET A 40 18.89 20.50 14.15
CA MET A 40 18.81 19.04 14.02
C MET A 40 18.93 18.59 12.57
N THR A 41 19.54 17.41 12.36
CA THR A 41 19.61 16.81 11.02
C THR A 41 18.22 16.31 10.58
N ILE A 42 17.97 16.32 9.27
CA ILE A 42 16.69 15.90 8.66
C ILE A 42 16.30 14.47 9.09
N ASN A 43 17.28 13.58 9.23
CA ASN A 43 17.04 12.20 9.67
C ASN A 43 16.58 12.12 11.13
N THR A 44 17.13 12.95 12.02
CA THR A 44 16.69 13.02 13.42
C THR A 44 15.25 13.51 13.51
N CYS A 45 14.89 14.51 12.68
CA CYS A 45 13.54 15.04 12.56
C CYS A 45 12.53 13.96 12.15
N TYR A 46 12.87 13.16 11.13
CA TYR A 46 12.01 12.10 10.61
C TYR A 46 11.83 10.97 11.63
N GLN A 47 12.89 10.57 12.34
CA GLN A 47 12.81 9.55 13.39
C GLN A 47 11.95 10.01 14.56
N GLN A 48 12.05 11.27 14.95
CA GLN A 48 11.25 11.84 16.02
C GLN A 48 9.75 11.92 15.65
N GLN A 49 9.43 12.25 14.40
CA GLN A 49 8.04 12.22 13.89
C GLN A 49 7.44 10.81 13.91
N GLN A 50 8.23 9.77 13.59
CA GLN A 50 7.80 8.37 13.60
C GLN A 50 7.65 7.78 15.01
N TYR A 51 8.34 8.35 16.01
CA TYR A 51 8.21 7.96 17.42
C TYR A 51 6.89 8.46 18.02
N TYR A 52 6.54 9.73 17.82
CA TYR A 52 5.28 10.30 18.34
C TYR A 52 4.01 9.72 17.69
N ALA A 53 4.08 9.31 16.42
CA ALA A 53 2.97 8.62 15.76
C ALA A 53 2.66 7.22 16.34
N ARG A 54 3.63 6.61 17.06
CA ARG A 54 3.40 5.34 17.77
C ARG A 54 2.70 5.57 19.11
N ASP A 55 3.01 6.64 19.82
CA ASP A 55 2.49 6.90 21.17
C ASP A 55 0.97 7.16 21.17
N THR A 56 0.44 7.78 20.11
CA THR A 56 -1.01 7.97 19.93
C THR A 56 -1.81 6.69 19.67
N ASN A 57 -1.15 5.56 19.38
CA ASN A 57 -1.80 4.26 19.13
C ASN A 57 -1.76 3.32 20.35
N THR A 58 -1.16 3.72 21.47
CA THR A 58 -0.94 2.84 22.64
C THR A 58 -1.92 3.08 23.79
N LYS A 59 -2.82 4.07 23.72
CA LYS A 59 -3.75 4.39 24.82
C LYS A 59 -5.01 3.51 24.92
N ASN A 60 -5.20 2.51 24.06
CA ASN A 60 -6.44 1.69 24.04
C ASN A 60 -6.24 0.17 24.14
N ILE A 61 -5.12 -0.34 24.68
CA ILE A 61 -4.98 -1.78 24.96
C ILE A 61 -4.32 -1.98 26.33
N ALA A 62 -5.10 -1.81 27.38
CA ALA A 62 -4.70 -2.14 28.74
C ALA A 62 -5.82 -2.90 29.48
N THR A 63 -6.19 -4.10 29.02
CA THR A 63 -6.77 -5.14 29.89
C THR A 63 -6.63 -6.53 29.27
N ALA A 64 -5.50 -7.20 29.55
CA ALA A 64 -5.38 -8.66 29.61
C ALA A 64 -3.92 -9.00 29.97
N LEU A 65 -3.60 -8.90 31.26
CA LEU A 65 -2.32 -9.35 31.81
C LEU A 65 -2.44 -10.80 32.30
N LYS A 66 -1.27 -11.48 32.22
CA LYS A 66 -0.85 -12.78 32.78
C LYS A 66 -1.01 -13.93 31.78
N THR A 67 0.04 -14.67 31.42
CA THR A 67 0.88 -15.42 32.35
C THR A 67 2.25 -15.82 31.75
N LYS A 68 3.32 -15.59 32.54
CA LYS A 68 4.62 -16.30 32.69
C LYS A 68 5.45 -16.74 31.47
N GLN A 69 6.64 -16.14 31.42
CA GLN A 69 7.87 -16.52 30.72
C GLN A 69 8.63 -17.61 31.50
N PRO A 70 9.48 -18.42 30.82
CA PRO A 70 10.86 -18.52 31.30
C PRO A 70 11.91 -18.35 30.19
N THR A 71 13.02 -17.78 30.63
CA THR A 71 14.31 -17.45 30.00
C THR A 71 15.06 -18.63 29.35
N LYS A 72 15.80 -18.37 28.25
CA LYS A 72 17.28 -18.48 28.21
C LYS A 72 17.90 -18.14 26.83
N GLN A 73 18.92 -17.30 26.92
CA GLN A 73 20.23 -17.30 26.26
C GLN A 73 20.42 -16.87 24.80
N VAL A 74 21.20 -15.80 24.72
CA VAL A 74 21.88 -15.17 23.59
C VAL A 74 22.92 -16.11 23.00
N THR A 75 22.91 -16.29 21.68
CA THR A 75 24.12 -16.53 20.89
C THR A 75 24.04 -15.76 19.57
N LYS A 76 25.14 -15.07 19.24
CA LYS A 76 25.38 -14.27 18.04
C LYS A 76 25.86 -15.19 16.90
N PRO A 77 25.39 -15.03 15.65
CA PRO A 77 26.17 -15.50 14.50
C PRO A 77 26.62 -14.34 13.60
N THR A 78 27.94 -14.29 13.45
CA THR A 78 28.81 -13.52 12.55
C THR A 78 28.50 -13.85 11.05
N PRO A 79 28.76 -12.96 10.08
CA PRO A 79 28.19 -13.04 8.73
C PRO A 79 28.88 -14.10 7.86
N LYS A 80 28.10 -14.99 7.25
CA LYS A 80 28.56 -15.93 6.23
C LYS A 80 28.20 -15.46 4.82
N LYS A 81 29.25 -15.18 4.06
CA LYS A 81 29.43 -15.11 2.60
C LYS A 81 28.29 -15.72 1.78
N VAL A 82 27.57 -14.89 1.03
CA VAL A 82 26.59 -15.30 0.01
C VAL A 82 27.37 -15.68 -1.25
N THR A 83 27.47 -16.98 -1.52
CA THR A 83 27.95 -17.53 -2.78
C THR A 83 26.86 -17.40 -3.83
N THR A 84 27.16 -16.63 -4.88
CA THR A 84 26.39 -16.46 -6.11
C THR A 84 26.14 -17.81 -6.77
N GLN A 85 24.88 -18.25 -6.86
CA GLN A 85 24.48 -19.37 -7.72
C GLN A 85 23.70 -18.85 -8.92
N ALA A 86 24.23 -19.19 -10.09
CA ALA A 86 23.80 -18.78 -11.41
C ALA A 86 22.37 -19.25 -11.71
N THR A 87 21.53 -18.34 -12.22
CA THR A 87 20.20 -18.67 -12.75
C THR A 87 20.30 -19.14 -14.20
N SER A 88 19.84 -20.36 -14.41
CA SER A 88 19.69 -21.06 -15.68
C SER A 88 18.84 -20.29 -16.69
N LYS A 89 19.30 -20.23 -17.95
CA LYS A 89 18.63 -19.60 -19.10
C LYS A 89 17.34 -20.37 -19.48
N VAL A 90 16.20 -19.70 -19.53
CA VAL A 90 15.00 -20.16 -20.25
C VAL A 90 14.76 -19.25 -21.46
N LYS A 91 14.64 -19.88 -22.64
CA LYS A 91 14.62 -19.26 -23.98
C LYS A 91 13.17 -19.03 -24.44
N GLY A 92 12.83 -17.77 -24.71
CA GLY A 92 11.63 -17.31 -25.42
C GLY A 92 11.66 -15.78 -25.52
N PRO A 93 11.14 -15.14 -26.59
CA PRO A 93 11.16 -13.68 -26.71
C PRO A 93 10.04 -13.10 -25.84
N PHE A 94 10.30 -13.02 -24.54
CA PHE A 94 9.39 -12.40 -23.58
C PHE A 94 9.83 -10.95 -23.41
N ILE A 95 9.13 -10.01 -24.04
CA ILE A 95 9.14 -8.64 -23.50
C ILE A 95 8.36 -8.74 -22.19
N ALA A 96 9.07 -9.06 -21.10
CA ALA A 96 8.51 -9.02 -19.77
C ALA A 96 8.03 -7.60 -19.50
N VAL A 97 6.79 -7.47 -19.05
CA VAL A 97 6.42 -6.21 -18.42
C VAL A 97 7.39 -5.95 -17.26
N LEU A 98 7.99 -4.76 -17.23
CA LEU A 98 8.99 -4.42 -16.23
C LEU A 98 8.29 -4.25 -14.87
N ALA A 99 8.91 -4.78 -13.82
CA ALA A 99 8.50 -4.53 -12.45
C ALA A 99 8.50 -3.01 -12.15
N PRO A 100 7.65 -2.53 -11.22
CA PRO A 100 7.67 -1.14 -10.83
C PRO A 100 9.00 -0.78 -10.16
N SER A 101 9.39 0.49 -10.23
CA SER A 101 10.55 0.95 -9.49
C SER A 101 10.26 0.96 -7.98
N GLN A 102 11.28 0.84 -7.14
CA GLN A 102 11.09 0.82 -5.69
C GLN A 102 10.39 2.09 -5.17
N ALA A 103 10.61 3.24 -5.82
CA ALA A 103 9.96 4.50 -5.49
C ALA A 103 8.44 4.51 -5.76
N GLN A 104 7.96 3.63 -6.66
CA GLN A 104 6.53 3.49 -6.96
C GLN A 104 5.81 2.53 -6.01
N VAL A 105 6.55 1.71 -5.26
CA VAL A 105 5.97 0.73 -4.34
C VAL A 105 5.59 1.42 -3.03
N ILE A 106 4.28 1.59 -2.80
CA ILE A 106 3.75 2.18 -1.56
C ILE A 106 4.00 1.23 -0.38
N ARG A 107 3.72 -0.06 -0.59
CA ARG A 107 3.96 -1.12 0.39
C ARG A 107 3.93 -2.50 -0.25
N THR A 108 4.59 -3.45 0.40
CA THR A 108 4.50 -4.87 0.06
C THR A 108 3.56 -5.57 1.03
N VAL A 109 2.70 -6.45 0.51
CA VAL A 109 1.73 -7.21 1.31
C VAL A 109 1.84 -8.69 0.97
N LYS A 110 2.06 -9.53 1.97
CA LYS A 110 1.96 -10.98 1.82
C LYS A 110 0.49 -11.39 1.73
N VAL A 111 0.14 -12.10 0.66
CA VAL A 111 -1.23 -12.55 0.36
C VAL A 111 -1.23 -14.02 -0.06
N VAL A 112 -2.38 -14.67 0.09
CA VAL A 112 -2.65 -15.96 -0.57
C VAL A 112 -3.26 -15.66 -1.95
N ALA A 113 -2.59 -16.10 -3.01
CA ALA A 113 -3.04 -15.92 -4.38
C ALA A 113 -3.55 -17.25 -4.97
N THR A 114 -4.77 -17.23 -5.49
CA THR A 114 -5.36 -18.30 -6.29
C THR A 114 -5.56 -17.84 -7.73
N GLY A 115 -6.00 -18.73 -8.62
CA GLY A 115 -6.45 -18.35 -9.95
C GLY A 115 -7.88 -18.79 -10.21
N TYR A 116 -8.63 -17.96 -10.95
CA TYR A 116 -10.01 -18.20 -11.34
C TYR A 116 -10.23 -17.90 -12.81
N THR A 117 -11.39 -18.31 -13.33
CA THR A 117 -11.80 -18.10 -14.73
C THR A 117 -13.16 -17.42 -14.78
N ALA A 118 -13.63 -17.07 -15.98
CA ALA A 118 -15.01 -16.64 -16.18
C ALA A 118 -16.02 -17.81 -16.18
N GLY A 119 -15.52 -19.05 -16.22
CA GLY A 119 -16.32 -20.25 -16.40
C GLY A 119 -17.24 -20.58 -15.23
N TYR A 120 -18.11 -21.57 -15.46
CA TYR A 120 -19.09 -22.05 -14.49
C TYR A 120 -18.44 -22.50 -13.18
N GLU A 121 -17.26 -23.10 -13.26
CA GLU A 121 -16.46 -23.57 -12.13
C GLU A 121 -16.08 -22.47 -11.13
N SER A 122 -15.97 -21.21 -11.59
CA SER A 122 -15.57 -20.07 -10.76
C SER A 122 -16.73 -19.13 -10.47
N THR A 123 -17.64 -18.95 -11.42
CA THR A 123 -18.69 -17.92 -11.35
C THR A 123 -20.11 -18.46 -11.36
N GLY A 124 -20.30 -19.76 -11.64
CA GLY A 124 -21.62 -20.35 -11.89
C GLY A 124 -22.27 -19.92 -13.21
N LYS A 125 -21.56 -19.17 -14.08
CA LYS A 125 -22.11 -18.62 -15.33
C LYS A 125 -21.57 -19.36 -16.56
N ARG A 126 -22.41 -19.50 -17.57
CA ARG A 126 -22.06 -20.03 -18.90
C ARG A 126 -21.84 -18.89 -19.89
N PRO A 127 -21.11 -19.09 -21.01
CA PRO A 127 -20.85 -18.05 -22.01
C PRO A 127 -22.09 -17.34 -22.58
N SER A 128 -23.26 -17.99 -22.56
CA SER A 128 -24.53 -17.42 -22.98
C SER A 128 -25.19 -16.49 -21.96
N HIS A 129 -24.68 -16.44 -20.72
CA HIS A 129 -25.23 -15.59 -19.67
C HIS A 129 -24.83 -14.12 -19.91
N PRO A 130 -25.75 -13.14 -19.76
CA PRO A 130 -25.47 -11.73 -20.06
C PRO A 130 -24.31 -11.15 -19.22
N GLU A 131 -24.17 -11.63 -17.98
CA GLU A 131 -23.08 -11.22 -17.07
C GLU A 131 -21.83 -12.13 -17.15
N TYR A 132 -21.70 -12.98 -18.17
CA TYR A 132 -20.51 -13.81 -18.32
C TYR A 132 -19.25 -12.96 -18.49
N GLY A 133 -18.26 -13.19 -17.63
CA GLY A 133 -17.02 -12.41 -17.65
C GLY A 133 -17.16 -10.95 -17.21
N ILE A 134 -18.28 -10.57 -16.60
CA ILE A 134 -18.45 -9.24 -15.98
C ILE A 134 -18.02 -9.32 -14.52
N THR A 135 -17.07 -8.46 -14.13
CA THR A 135 -16.58 -8.34 -12.75
C THR A 135 -17.53 -7.52 -11.88
N TYR A 136 -17.35 -7.55 -10.56
CA TYR A 136 -18.11 -6.72 -9.62
C TYR A 136 -18.10 -5.22 -9.96
N SER A 137 -17.00 -4.69 -10.50
CA SER A 137 -16.93 -3.28 -10.92
C SER A 137 -17.69 -2.96 -12.22
N GLY A 138 -18.21 -3.97 -12.92
CA GLY A 138 -18.92 -3.82 -14.20
C GLY A 138 -18.01 -3.88 -15.44
N VAL A 139 -16.69 -3.93 -15.27
CA VAL A 139 -15.75 -4.11 -16.39
C VAL A 139 -15.63 -5.59 -16.75
N LYS A 140 -15.29 -5.88 -18.02
CA LYS A 140 -15.01 -7.24 -18.47
C LYS A 140 -13.69 -7.74 -17.91
N VAL A 141 -13.64 -9.02 -17.55
CA VAL A 141 -12.41 -9.71 -17.17
C VAL A 141 -11.38 -9.62 -18.29
N LYS A 142 -10.12 -9.37 -17.93
CA LYS A 142 -9.00 -9.23 -18.87
C LYS A 142 -7.79 -9.96 -18.35
N ARG A 143 -7.18 -10.77 -19.21
CA ARG A 143 -5.89 -11.40 -18.96
C ARG A 143 -4.91 -11.02 -20.06
N ASP A 144 -3.86 -10.32 -19.69
CA ASP A 144 -2.74 -10.01 -20.59
C ASP A 144 -1.43 -9.96 -19.76
N LYS A 145 -0.40 -10.71 -20.19
CA LYS A 145 0.92 -10.76 -19.55
C LYS A 145 1.76 -9.52 -19.84
N ASN A 146 1.47 -8.84 -20.96
CA ASN A 146 2.22 -7.70 -21.47
C ASN A 146 1.46 -6.39 -21.27
N LYS A 147 0.24 -6.44 -20.71
CA LYS A 147 -0.57 -5.28 -20.34
C LYS A 147 -1.04 -5.42 -18.90
N ILE A 148 -2.28 -5.02 -18.63
CA ILE A 148 -2.90 -5.09 -17.32
C ILE A 148 -4.00 -6.14 -17.29
N SER A 149 -4.05 -6.90 -16.20
CA SER A 149 -5.08 -7.92 -15.97
C SER A 149 -6.04 -7.49 -14.87
N THR A 150 -7.27 -7.98 -14.90
CA THR A 150 -8.24 -7.81 -13.81
C THR A 150 -8.02 -8.86 -12.74
N ILE A 151 -8.12 -8.48 -11.47
CA ILE A 151 -8.01 -9.40 -10.32
C ILE A 151 -9.16 -9.19 -9.35
N ALA A 152 -9.47 -10.22 -8.56
CA ALA A 152 -10.41 -10.15 -7.46
C ALA A 152 -9.67 -10.00 -6.12
N ALA A 153 -10.20 -9.15 -5.23
CA ALA A 153 -9.66 -8.98 -3.89
C ALA A 153 -10.76 -8.54 -2.90
N ASP A 154 -10.42 -8.49 -1.61
CA ASP A 154 -11.26 -7.86 -0.59
C ASP A 154 -11.14 -6.32 -0.65
N PRO A 155 -12.23 -5.58 -0.93
CA PRO A 155 -12.21 -4.12 -0.99
C PRO A 155 -11.75 -3.43 0.30
N LYS A 156 -11.90 -4.09 1.46
CA LYS A 156 -11.43 -3.55 2.74
C LYS A 156 -9.90 -3.48 2.80
N VAL A 157 -9.22 -4.41 2.15
CA VAL A 157 -7.75 -4.47 2.09
C VAL A 157 -7.22 -3.76 0.85
N PHE A 158 -7.80 -4.06 -0.30
CA PHE A 158 -7.46 -3.49 -1.61
C PHE A 158 -8.73 -2.97 -2.27
N PRO A 159 -9.07 -1.68 -2.14
CA PRO A 159 -10.24 -1.09 -2.78
C PRO A 159 -10.25 -1.31 -4.28
N LEU A 160 -11.44 -1.34 -4.90
CA LEU A 160 -11.55 -1.39 -6.36
C LEU A 160 -10.74 -0.25 -6.99
N GLY A 161 -10.10 -0.56 -8.12
CA GLY A 161 -9.15 0.32 -8.81
C GLY A 161 -7.72 0.25 -8.25
N SER A 162 -7.46 -0.49 -7.16
CA SER A 162 -6.08 -0.64 -6.67
C SER A 162 -5.20 -1.33 -7.72
N ILE A 163 -3.99 -0.80 -7.90
CA ILE A 163 -3.02 -1.29 -8.89
C ILE A 163 -1.92 -2.03 -8.13
N LEU A 164 -1.78 -3.32 -8.45
CA LEU A 164 -0.81 -4.21 -7.84
C LEU A 164 0.17 -4.73 -8.90
N TYR A 165 1.42 -4.95 -8.49
CA TYR A 165 2.33 -5.81 -9.23
C TYR A 165 2.47 -7.14 -8.49
N ILE A 166 2.20 -8.23 -9.22
CA ILE A 166 2.22 -9.60 -8.68
C ILE A 166 3.36 -10.35 -9.38
N PRO A 167 4.46 -10.68 -8.66
CA PRO A 167 5.59 -11.39 -9.24
C PRO A 167 5.17 -12.69 -9.92
N GLY A 168 5.59 -12.88 -11.18
CA GLY A 168 5.23 -14.03 -12.00
C GLY A 168 3.86 -13.98 -12.69
N TYR A 169 3.02 -12.98 -12.38
CA TYR A 169 1.73 -12.76 -13.06
C TYR A 169 1.70 -11.48 -13.91
N GLY A 170 2.25 -10.38 -13.38
CA GLY A 170 2.28 -9.06 -13.99
C GLY A 170 1.48 -8.01 -13.22
N TYR A 171 1.08 -6.94 -13.90
CA TYR A 171 0.24 -5.89 -13.33
C TYR A 171 -1.23 -6.33 -13.24
N GLY A 172 -1.84 -6.10 -12.09
CA GLY A 172 -3.24 -6.38 -11.80
C GLY A 172 -3.99 -5.16 -11.29
N VAL A 173 -5.22 -4.95 -11.76
CA VAL A 173 -6.16 -3.97 -11.20
C VAL A 173 -7.27 -4.71 -10.48
N VAL A 174 -7.52 -4.33 -9.23
CA VAL A 174 -8.65 -4.87 -8.46
C VAL A 174 -9.94 -4.37 -9.09
N ALA A 175 -10.61 -5.25 -9.83
CA ALA A 175 -11.85 -4.96 -10.54
C ALA A 175 -13.01 -5.82 -10.04
N ASP A 176 -12.69 -6.88 -9.29
CA ASP A 176 -13.65 -7.90 -8.91
C ASP A 176 -13.62 -8.20 -7.41
N THR A 177 -14.68 -8.84 -6.93
CA THR A 177 -14.78 -9.30 -5.54
C THR A 177 -15.36 -10.71 -5.50
N GLY A 178 -15.07 -11.46 -4.45
CA GLY A 178 -15.61 -12.81 -4.26
C GLY A 178 -16.05 -13.05 -2.83
N SER A 179 -17.03 -13.94 -2.64
CA SER A 179 -17.48 -14.38 -1.32
C SER A 179 -16.35 -15.08 -0.55
N ALA A 180 -15.54 -15.88 -1.23
CA ALA A 180 -14.39 -16.61 -0.65
C ALA A 180 -13.07 -15.82 -0.65
N ILE A 181 -13.06 -14.59 -1.21
CA ILE A 181 -11.87 -13.72 -1.33
C ILE A 181 -11.96 -12.62 -0.27
N LYS A 182 -11.55 -12.95 0.95
CA LYS A 182 -11.60 -12.06 2.13
C LYS A 182 -10.22 -11.89 2.77
N GLY A 183 -9.97 -10.71 3.33
CA GLY A 183 -8.71 -10.34 3.95
C GLY A 183 -7.54 -10.27 2.96
N ARG A 184 -6.39 -10.83 3.34
CA ARG A 184 -5.17 -10.84 2.52
C ARG A 184 -5.18 -12.00 1.50
N LYS A 185 -6.25 -12.07 0.72
CA LYS A 185 -6.44 -13.06 -0.35
C LYS A 185 -6.72 -12.34 -1.66
N ILE A 186 -6.13 -12.85 -2.74
CA ILE A 186 -6.39 -12.35 -4.09
C ILE A 186 -6.69 -13.52 -5.01
N ASP A 187 -7.50 -13.28 -6.04
CA ASP A 187 -7.79 -14.23 -7.11
C ASP A 187 -7.38 -13.64 -8.44
N LEU A 188 -6.53 -14.37 -9.17
CA LEU A 188 -5.95 -13.92 -10.42
C LEU A 188 -6.74 -14.47 -11.59
N TYR A 189 -7.20 -13.61 -12.49
CA TYR A 189 -7.98 -14.06 -13.63
C TYR A 189 -7.09 -14.79 -14.65
N PHE A 190 -7.60 -15.90 -15.19
CA PHE A 190 -7.06 -16.64 -16.33
C PHE A 190 -8.17 -16.99 -17.32
N ALA A 191 -7.83 -17.15 -18.59
CA ALA A 191 -8.81 -17.47 -19.61
C ALA A 191 -9.33 -18.92 -19.50
N THR A 192 -8.52 -19.85 -18.97
CA THR A 192 -8.87 -21.27 -18.86
C THR A 192 -8.33 -21.87 -17.57
N THR A 193 -9.00 -22.92 -17.07
CA THR A 193 -8.56 -23.68 -15.89
C THR A 193 -7.20 -24.33 -16.10
N LYS A 194 -6.93 -24.84 -17.32
CA LYS A 194 -5.63 -25.40 -17.69
C LYS A 194 -4.49 -24.40 -17.52
N GLN A 195 -4.72 -23.11 -17.82
CA GLN A 195 -3.73 -22.05 -17.56
C GLN A 195 -3.53 -21.81 -16.07
N VAL A 196 -4.58 -21.86 -15.25
CA VAL A 196 -4.46 -21.72 -13.78
C VAL A 196 -3.51 -22.76 -13.22
N TYR A 197 -3.72 -24.04 -13.57
CA TYR A 197 -2.89 -25.14 -13.07
C TYR A 197 -1.45 -25.07 -13.60
N LYS A 198 -1.27 -24.72 -14.88
CA LYS A 198 0.06 -24.67 -15.51
C LYS A 198 0.90 -23.48 -15.05
N GLU A 199 0.28 -22.32 -14.85
CA GLU A 199 1.02 -21.06 -14.66
C GLU A 199 1.01 -20.56 -13.21
N TRP A 200 0.08 -21.01 -12.37
CA TRP A 200 -0.10 -20.40 -11.05
C TRP A 200 -0.29 -21.35 -9.88
N GLY A 201 -1.39 -22.11 -9.84
CA GLY A 201 -1.82 -22.85 -8.65
C GLY A 201 -2.22 -21.95 -7.47
N LYS A 202 -2.24 -22.49 -6.25
CA LYS A 202 -2.47 -21.74 -5.01
C LYS A 202 -1.14 -21.56 -4.27
N LYS A 203 -0.76 -20.32 -3.98
CA LYS A 203 0.50 -20.04 -3.28
C LYS A 203 0.46 -18.73 -2.49
N SER A 204 1.32 -18.61 -1.50
CA SER A 204 1.55 -17.34 -0.81
C SER A 204 2.56 -16.52 -1.60
N VAL A 205 2.24 -15.26 -1.89
CA VAL A 205 3.12 -14.36 -2.64
C VAL A 205 3.17 -12.99 -1.97
N GLU A 206 4.28 -12.29 -2.15
CA GLU A 206 4.39 -10.89 -1.76
C GLU A 206 4.02 -10.00 -2.95
N VAL A 207 2.90 -9.28 -2.83
CA VAL A 207 2.45 -8.34 -3.85
C VAL A 207 2.88 -6.93 -3.51
N GLN A 208 3.21 -6.17 -4.54
CA GLN A 208 3.60 -4.76 -4.41
C GLN A 208 2.39 -3.89 -4.73
N VAL A 209 1.99 -3.05 -3.78
CA VAL A 209 0.92 -2.07 -3.97
C VAL A 209 1.53 -0.83 -4.59
N ILE A 210 1.17 -0.54 -5.83
CA ILE A 210 1.66 0.62 -6.58
C ILE A 210 0.73 1.81 -6.39
N ARG A 211 -0.58 1.55 -6.36
CA ARG A 211 -1.59 2.59 -6.14
C ARG A 211 -2.78 2.01 -5.38
N ARG A 212 -3.25 2.75 -4.37
CA ARG A 212 -4.52 2.46 -3.69
C ARG A 212 -5.67 3.00 -4.54
N GLY A 213 -6.68 2.16 -4.80
CA GLY A 213 -7.87 2.54 -5.55
C GLY A 213 -8.83 3.43 -4.74
N ASN A 214 -9.72 4.12 -5.45
CA ASN A 214 -10.77 4.98 -4.89
C ASN A 214 -12.13 4.28 -4.75
N GLY A 215 -12.20 2.97 -4.99
CA GLY A 215 -13.45 2.21 -4.95
C GLY A 215 -14.17 2.10 -6.30
N LYS A 216 -13.55 2.56 -7.40
CA LYS A 216 -14.08 2.40 -8.75
C LYS A 216 -13.05 1.77 -9.68
N CYS A 217 -13.53 1.01 -10.67
CA CYS A 217 -12.72 0.54 -11.79
C CYS A 217 -13.56 0.71 -13.06
N SER A 218 -12.98 1.28 -14.12
CA SER A 218 -13.70 1.56 -15.38
C SER A 218 -12.94 1.03 -16.59
N GLU A 219 -13.67 0.76 -17.67
CA GLU A 219 -13.07 0.34 -18.94
C GLU A 219 -12.07 1.37 -19.50
N LYS A 220 -12.35 2.66 -19.28
CA LYS A 220 -11.45 3.76 -19.66
C LYS A 220 -10.13 3.69 -18.88
N MET A 221 -10.20 3.45 -17.58
CA MET A 221 -9.02 3.28 -16.72
C MET A 221 -8.17 2.09 -17.19
N LEU A 222 -8.79 0.91 -17.37
CA LEU A 222 -8.08 -0.30 -17.83
C LEU A 222 -7.43 -0.10 -19.20
N ARG A 223 -8.13 0.55 -20.14
CA ARG A 223 -7.59 0.86 -21.47
C ARG A 223 -6.39 1.80 -21.38
N SER A 224 -6.48 2.85 -20.57
CA SER A 224 -5.38 3.81 -20.38
C SER A 224 -4.14 3.14 -19.78
N LEU A 225 -4.34 2.32 -18.75
CA LEU A 225 -3.24 1.57 -18.11
C LEU A 225 -2.63 0.54 -19.07
N GLY A 226 -3.46 -0.21 -19.78
CA GLY A 226 -3.00 -1.18 -20.77
C GLY A 226 -2.18 -0.53 -21.89
N LYS A 227 -2.62 0.62 -22.42
CA LYS A 227 -1.88 1.39 -23.43
C LYS A 227 -0.54 1.90 -22.90
N ALA A 228 -0.51 2.40 -21.66
CA ALA A 228 0.73 2.86 -21.04
C ALA A 228 1.75 1.71 -20.90
N ILE A 229 1.31 0.54 -20.44
CA ILE A 229 2.19 -0.62 -20.33
C ILE A 229 2.68 -1.08 -21.71
N GLU A 230 1.81 -1.10 -22.71
CA GLU A 230 2.17 -1.48 -24.07
C GLU A 230 3.27 -0.57 -24.66
N THR A 231 3.15 0.74 -24.43
CA THR A 231 4.10 1.76 -24.88
C THR A 231 5.39 1.78 -24.07
N TYR A 232 5.32 1.86 -22.74
CA TYR A 232 6.47 2.09 -21.85
C TYR A 232 7.03 0.82 -21.21
N LYS A 233 6.41 -0.34 -21.47
CA LYS A 233 6.70 -1.64 -20.84
C LYS A 233 6.55 -1.64 -19.31
N SER A 234 5.97 -0.57 -18.74
CA SER A 234 5.81 -0.32 -17.30
C SER A 234 4.67 0.69 -17.08
N LEU A 235 4.33 0.96 -15.82
CA LEU A 235 3.38 2.01 -15.45
C LEU A 235 4.12 3.28 -14.97
N PRO A 236 4.26 4.32 -15.81
CA PRO A 236 4.89 5.57 -15.38
C PRO A 236 3.98 6.35 -14.42
N SER A 237 4.59 7.13 -13.52
CA SER A 237 3.88 7.81 -12.42
C SER A 237 2.77 8.76 -12.89
N PHE A 238 2.96 9.48 -14.00
CA PHE A 238 1.94 10.38 -14.56
C PHE A 238 0.66 9.66 -14.99
N VAL A 239 0.74 8.38 -15.37
CA VAL A 239 -0.43 7.56 -15.71
C VAL A 239 -1.14 7.11 -14.44
N LEU A 240 -0.38 6.77 -13.40
CA LEU A 240 -0.92 6.39 -12.07
C LEU A 240 -1.64 7.55 -11.36
N GLU A 241 -1.31 8.80 -11.69
CA GLU A 241 -1.98 10.00 -11.19
C GLU A 241 -3.30 10.30 -11.90
N LYS A 242 -3.37 10.03 -13.20
CA LYS A 242 -4.58 10.26 -14.00
C LYS A 242 -5.61 9.14 -13.92
N SER A 243 -5.27 8.01 -13.30
CA SER A 243 -6.10 6.80 -13.31
C SER A 243 -7.15 6.72 -12.19
N ILE A 244 -7.30 7.78 -11.39
CA ILE A 244 -8.21 7.86 -10.24
C ILE A 244 -9.37 8.82 -10.54
#